data_AF-A0ABD2P049-F1
#
_entry.id   AF-A0ABD2P049-F1
#
_cell.length_a   1.000
_cell.length_b   1.000
_cell.length_c   1.000
_cell.angle_alpha   90.00
_cell.angle_beta   90.00
_cell.angle_gamma   90.00
#
_symmetry.space_group_name_H-M   'P 1'
#
loop_
_entity.id
_entity.type
_entity.pdbx_description
1 polymer ?
#
loop_
_entity_poly.entity_id
_entity_poly.type
_entity_poly.pdbx_seq_one_letter_code
_entity_poly.pdbx_strand_id
1 'polypeptide(L)'
;MSNDHDDLLQLSGNVCKKGRCPKVLMIEPFFGGSHKALIDIIGKKLSSYTLVTLKPKKWHWRARCSALCLMNIIPEITTEKFLFCSSVLNLAELLGIRPDLNKLKNIIYFHENQLDYPVQEIKQRDIQYPYNQIMSCLAADEIIFNSCYNKDIFLSNIKKVIKMIPDYRPKDLDLVIAEKSRVLYFPIEFPICCRKIYKENDKLCIAWPHRWEFDKGPDDFFKVLFKLKSDGFQFELVVLGEVFTEVPKIMQQAKEILKNEIIHFGHEEVKNDYFSALSNCHVAVSTSKHEYFGVAMLEAVYCGCFPLVPRRLVYPEIYPDKCLFSDLEELYKRLAEYCDSPQTAIKNRNDLDLNIEQYSAENLVPQFLKIFDDVGVE
;
A
#
# COMPACT_ATOMS: atom_id res chain seq x y z
N MET A 1 -24.17 20.23 -19.53
CA MET A 1 -24.35 20.83 -18.19
C MET A 1 -25.10 19.82 -17.35
N SER A 2 -24.39 18.85 -16.78
CA SER A 2 -24.92 17.93 -15.79
C SER A 2 -24.51 18.45 -14.41
N ASN A 3 -25.45 18.48 -13.48
CA ASN A 3 -25.28 18.97 -12.12
C ASN A 3 -24.30 18.07 -11.34
N ASP A 4 -23.02 18.45 -11.30
CA ASP A 4 -21.97 17.90 -10.41
C ASP A 4 -21.78 18.79 -9.15
N HIS A 5 -22.88 19.36 -8.62
CA HIS A 5 -22.79 20.26 -7.46
C HIS A 5 -22.84 19.57 -6.08
N ASP A 6 -22.84 18.23 -6.03
CA ASP A 6 -22.77 17.43 -4.78
C ASP A 6 -21.37 16.85 -4.49
N ASP A 7 -20.32 17.53 -4.94
CA ASP A 7 -18.93 17.15 -4.70
C ASP A 7 -18.31 17.74 -3.42
N LEU A 8 -19.16 18.21 -2.50
CA LEU A 8 -18.73 18.84 -1.25
C LEU A 8 -18.17 17.82 -0.24
N LEU A 9 -16.85 17.97 0.00
CA LEU A 9 -16.20 18.10 1.31
C LEU A 9 -16.71 17.25 2.49
N GLN A 10 -15.80 16.46 3.07
CA GLN A 10 -15.87 16.11 4.49
C GLN A 10 -14.79 16.87 5.25
N LEU A 11 -15.19 17.98 5.87
CA LEU A 11 -14.55 18.43 7.10
C LEU A 11 -15.04 17.50 8.21
N SER A 12 -14.28 16.46 8.56
CA SER A 12 -14.42 15.82 9.86
C SER A 12 -13.70 16.66 10.91
N GLY A 13 -14.14 17.92 11.05
CA GLY A 13 -13.66 18.84 12.06
C GLY A 13 -14.26 18.49 13.41
N ASN A 14 -13.46 17.80 14.23
CA ASN A 14 -13.54 17.55 15.68
C ASN A 14 -13.85 16.11 16.08
N VAL A 15 -12.81 15.24 16.08
CA VAL A 15 -12.74 14.21 17.13
C VAL A 15 -11.82 14.71 18.24
N CYS A 16 -12.22 15.84 18.84
CA CYS A 16 -11.67 16.31 20.10
C CYS A 16 -12.24 15.41 21.20
N LYS A 17 -11.43 14.49 21.73
CA LYS A 17 -11.80 13.73 22.95
C LYS A 17 -11.84 14.73 24.11
N LYS A 18 -13.05 15.24 24.42
CA LYS A 18 -13.40 16.15 25.54
C LYS A 18 -12.25 17.00 26.09
N GLY A 19 -12.11 18.23 25.60
CA GLY A 19 -11.41 19.32 26.32
C GLY A 19 -9.91 19.50 26.05
N ARG A 20 -9.33 18.87 25.01
CA ARG A 20 -7.91 19.07 24.65
C ARG A 20 -7.74 19.68 23.26
N CYS A 21 -6.96 20.76 23.18
CA CYS A 21 -6.65 21.44 21.92
C CYS A 21 -5.93 20.50 20.92
N PRO A 22 -6.25 20.56 19.61
CA PRO A 22 -5.64 19.72 18.58
C PRO A 22 -4.13 19.97 18.47
N LYS A 23 -3.34 18.89 18.41
CA LYS A 23 -1.88 18.96 18.26
C LYS A 23 -1.40 18.68 16.84
N VAL A 24 -2.18 17.90 16.07
CA VAL A 24 -1.79 17.40 14.75
C VAL A 24 -2.85 17.79 13.72
N LEU A 25 -2.43 18.41 12.62
CA LEU A 25 -3.22 18.59 11.42
C LEU A 25 -2.90 17.44 10.46
N MET A 26 -3.85 16.55 10.23
CA MET A 26 -3.75 15.47 9.26
C MET A 26 -4.41 15.87 7.94
N ILE A 27 -3.69 15.75 6.83
CA ILE A 27 -4.16 16.11 5.50
C ILE A 27 -4.05 14.91 4.56
N GLU A 28 -5.17 14.41 4.06
CA GLU A 28 -5.19 13.29 3.11
C GLU A 28 -6.01 13.64 1.85
N PRO A 29 -5.35 14.07 0.76
CA PRO A 29 -6.01 14.40 -0.50
C PRO A 29 -6.60 13.20 -1.25
N PHE A 30 -6.29 11.97 -0.85
CA PHE A 30 -6.84 10.75 -1.43
C PHE A 30 -7.36 9.82 -0.31
N PHE A 31 -8.47 10.20 0.34
CA PHE A 31 -8.95 9.50 1.52
C PHE A 31 -9.74 8.21 1.20
N GLY A 32 -9.03 7.16 0.79
CA GLY A 32 -9.57 5.84 0.48
C GLY A 32 -8.50 4.75 0.57
N GLY A 33 -8.91 3.48 0.51
CA GLY A 33 -7.99 2.34 0.56
C GLY A 33 -6.97 2.42 1.72
N SER A 34 -5.70 2.18 1.40
CA SER A 34 -4.58 2.21 2.36
C SER A 34 -4.37 3.59 3.00
N HIS A 35 -4.63 4.69 2.30
CA HIS A 35 -4.51 6.05 2.83
C HIS A 35 -5.48 6.28 3.98
N LYS A 36 -6.77 6.02 3.74
CA LYS A 36 -7.80 6.10 4.78
C LYS A 36 -7.48 5.17 5.94
N ALA A 37 -7.05 3.94 5.66
CA ALA A 37 -6.71 2.97 6.69
C ALA A 37 -5.58 3.47 7.60
N LEU A 38 -4.50 4.04 7.06
CA LEU A 38 -3.41 4.60 7.87
C LEU A 38 -3.89 5.74 8.77
N ILE A 39 -4.63 6.69 8.19
CA ILE A 39 -5.16 7.84 8.93
C ILE A 39 -6.10 7.39 10.05
N ASP A 40 -6.99 6.43 9.77
CA ASP A 40 -7.91 5.88 10.78
C ASP A 40 -7.15 5.18 11.91
N ILE A 41 -6.14 4.36 11.57
CA ILE A 41 -5.34 3.59 12.55
C ILE A 41 -4.59 4.53 13.50
N ILE A 42 -3.87 5.53 12.96
CA ILE A 42 -3.13 6.51 13.76
C ILE A 42 -4.10 7.41 14.53
N GLY A 43 -5.13 7.92 13.85
CA GLY A 43 -6.14 8.82 14.41
C GLY A 43 -6.90 8.25 15.60
N LYS A 44 -7.19 6.94 15.62
CA LYS A 44 -7.80 6.26 16.78
C LYS A 44 -7.00 6.43 18.07
N LYS A 45 -5.66 6.43 17.97
CA LYS A 45 -4.74 6.48 19.11
C LYS A 45 -4.29 7.90 19.47
N LEU A 46 -4.37 8.85 18.53
CA LEU A 46 -4.13 10.26 18.82
C LEU A 46 -5.13 10.82 19.84
N SER A 47 -4.64 11.71 20.70
CA SER A 47 -5.48 12.34 21.73
C SER A 47 -6.35 13.48 21.18
N SER A 48 -5.84 14.23 20.20
CA SER A 48 -6.55 15.35 19.57
C SER A 48 -5.88 15.72 18.23
N TYR A 49 -6.65 15.72 17.14
CA TYR A 49 -6.18 16.04 15.79
C TYR A 49 -7.31 16.67 14.96
N THR A 50 -6.91 17.43 13.95
CA THR A 50 -7.77 18.00 12.90
C THR A 50 -7.55 17.20 11.63
N LEU A 51 -8.60 16.73 10.98
CA LEU A 51 -8.50 15.94 9.74
C LEU A 51 -9.14 16.67 8.57
N VAL A 52 -8.36 16.87 7.51
CA VAL A 52 -8.79 17.51 6.26
C VAL A 52 -8.58 16.52 5.12
N THR A 53 -9.65 16.22 4.37
CA THR A 53 -9.61 15.17 3.34
C THR A 53 -10.29 15.58 2.05
N LEU A 54 -9.91 14.88 0.96
CA LEU A 54 -10.66 14.88 -0.29
C LEU A 54 -11.06 13.45 -0.67
N LYS A 55 -12.18 13.31 -1.41
CA LYS A 55 -12.67 12.01 -1.90
C LYS A 55 -11.58 11.30 -2.73
N PRO A 56 -11.43 9.96 -2.61
CA PRO A 56 -10.41 9.15 -3.29
C PRO A 56 -10.78 8.87 -4.74
N LYS A 57 -10.96 9.92 -5.53
CA LYS A 57 -11.28 9.85 -6.96
C LYS A 57 -10.29 10.71 -7.73
N LYS A 58 -10.00 10.31 -8.97
CA LYS A 58 -9.17 11.08 -9.90
C LYS A 58 -7.80 11.44 -9.27
N TRP A 59 -7.02 10.43 -8.86
CA TRP A 59 -5.76 10.62 -8.12
C TRP A 59 -4.80 11.61 -8.80
N HIS A 60 -4.72 11.57 -10.13
CA HIS A 60 -3.97 12.51 -10.97
C HIS A 60 -4.28 13.98 -10.67
N TRP A 61 -5.55 14.31 -10.42
CA TRP A 61 -5.99 15.65 -10.07
C TRP A 61 -5.76 15.96 -8.59
N ARG A 62 -5.82 14.96 -7.70
CA ARG A 62 -5.42 15.12 -6.30
C ARG A 62 -3.95 15.45 -6.18
N ALA A 63 -3.08 14.79 -6.95
CA ALA A 63 -1.64 15.04 -6.94
C ALA A 63 -1.23 16.43 -7.49
N ARG A 64 -2.06 17.04 -8.36
CA ARG A 64 -1.79 18.36 -8.96
C ARG A 64 -2.45 19.52 -8.23
N CYS A 65 -3.68 19.34 -7.76
CA CYS A 65 -4.52 20.47 -7.35
C CYS A 65 -4.91 20.43 -5.87
N SER A 66 -4.47 19.42 -5.11
CA SER A 66 -4.85 19.28 -3.70
C SER A 66 -4.49 20.51 -2.86
N ALA A 67 -3.32 21.11 -3.04
CA ALA A 67 -2.94 22.34 -2.35
C ALA A 67 -3.98 23.47 -2.59
N LEU A 68 -4.31 23.72 -3.86
CA LEU A 68 -5.32 24.73 -4.26
C LEU A 68 -6.72 24.39 -3.73
N CYS A 69 -7.13 23.12 -3.78
CA CYS A 69 -8.43 22.72 -3.25
C CYS A 69 -8.52 22.89 -1.73
N LEU A 70 -7.43 22.59 -1.02
CA LEU A 70 -7.42 22.51 0.44
C LEU A 70 -7.12 23.85 1.13
N MET A 71 -6.56 24.85 0.43
CA MET A 71 -6.15 26.13 1.04
C MET A 71 -7.27 26.84 1.82
N ASN A 72 -8.51 26.76 1.34
CA ASN A 72 -9.70 27.37 1.95
C ASN A 72 -10.43 26.43 2.91
N ILE A 73 -10.05 25.15 2.92
CA ILE A 73 -10.67 24.09 3.71
C ILE A 73 -9.91 23.92 5.03
N ILE A 74 -8.59 24.01 4.97
CA ILE A 74 -7.73 23.94 6.14
C ILE A 74 -8.06 25.13 7.05
N PRO A 75 -8.45 24.90 8.32
CA PRO A 75 -8.76 25.99 9.23
C PRO A 75 -7.50 26.83 9.53
N GLU A 76 -7.71 27.98 10.18
CA GLU A 76 -6.60 28.74 10.74
C GLU A 76 -5.89 27.91 11.82
N ILE A 77 -4.56 27.91 11.79
CA ILE A 77 -3.77 27.14 12.76
C ILE A 77 -3.79 27.84 14.11
N THR A 78 -4.34 27.16 15.10
CA THR A 78 -4.49 27.69 16.45
C THR A 78 -3.47 27.05 17.40
N THR A 79 -3.58 25.74 17.62
CA THR A 79 -2.79 25.00 18.61
C THR A 79 -1.98 23.87 18.03
N GLU A 80 -2.20 23.55 16.75
CA GLU A 80 -1.48 22.49 16.06
C GLU A 80 0.02 22.81 16.01
N LYS A 81 0.83 21.77 16.18
CA LYS A 81 2.30 21.82 16.13
C LYS A 81 2.88 20.98 14.99
N PHE A 82 2.10 20.02 14.50
CA PHE A 82 2.51 19.07 13.47
C PHE A 82 1.53 19.08 12.31
N LEU A 83 2.06 18.97 11.09
CA LEU A 83 1.30 18.66 9.89
C LEU A 83 1.72 17.26 9.44
N PHE A 84 0.76 16.36 9.26
CA PHE A 84 0.99 15.01 8.74
C PHE A 84 0.20 14.82 7.45
N CYS A 85 0.86 14.52 6.34
CA CYS A 85 0.20 14.32 5.05
C CYS A 85 0.77 13.15 4.26
N SER A 86 0.02 12.68 3.27
CA SER A 86 0.53 11.70 2.30
C SER A 86 1.32 12.35 1.17
N SER A 87 2.16 11.55 0.52
CA SER A 87 2.92 11.92 -0.68
C SER A 87 2.09 12.31 -1.91
N VAL A 88 0.76 12.23 -1.83
CA VAL A 88 -0.17 12.75 -2.84
C VAL A 88 -0.27 14.28 -2.77
N LEU A 89 -0.10 14.87 -1.59
CA LEU A 89 -0.15 16.32 -1.43
C LEU A 89 1.12 16.96 -2.01
N ASN A 90 0.96 17.97 -2.87
CA ASN A 90 2.05 18.90 -3.15
C ASN A 90 2.22 19.84 -1.95
N LEU A 91 3.03 19.40 -0.98
CA LEU A 91 3.26 20.10 0.27
C LEU A 91 3.95 21.45 0.03
N ALA A 92 4.91 21.51 -0.89
CA ALA A 92 5.62 22.74 -1.21
C ALA A 92 4.67 23.85 -1.70
N GLU A 93 3.72 23.50 -2.59
CA GLU A 93 2.70 24.46 -3.04
C GLU A 93 1.78 24.89 -1.90
N LEU A 94 1.34 23.95 -1.06
CA LEU A 94 0.46 24.27 0.07
C LEU A 94 1.15 25.25 1.04
N LEU A 95 2.41 24.98 1.40
CA LEU A 95 3.19 25.85 2.28
C LEU A 95 3.45 27.24 1.67
N GLY A 96 3.58 27.32 0.34
CA GLY A 96 3.71 28.59 -0.38
C GLY A 96 2.45 29.45 -0.34
N ILE A 97 1.26 28.84 -0.43
CA ILE A 97 -0.03 29.56 -0.43
C ILE A 97 -0.63 29.73 0.97
N ARG A 98 -0.18 28.95 1.95
CA ARG A 98 -0.58 29.02 3.37
C ARG A 98 0.66 29.15 4.28
N PRO A 99 1.31 30.34 4.31
CA PRO A 99 2.53 30.53 5.08
C PRO A 99 2.37 30.31 6.59
N ASP A 100 1.15 30.39 7.12
CA ASP A 100 0.84 30.07 8.51
C ASP A 100 1.09 28.59 8.87
N LEU A 101 1.15 27.70 7.89
CA LEU A 101 1.50 26.28 8.07
C LEU A 101 3.01 26.07 8.25
N ASN A 102 3.87 27.01 7.82
CA ASN A 102 5.32 26.87 7.90
C ASN A 102 5.85 26.81 9.35
N LYS A 103 5.03 27.21 10.33
CA LYS A 103 5.35 27.11 11.76
C LYS A 103 5.18 25.69 12.32
N LEU A 104 4.52 24.80 11.57
CA LEU A 104 4.31 23.42 11.95
C LEU A 104 5.53 22.58 11.57
N LYS A 105 5.79 21.51 12.31
CA LYS A 105 6.68 20.43 11.85
C LYS A 105 5.95 19.60 10.79
N ASN A 106 6.42 19.66 9.56
CA ASN A 106 5.78 19.07 8.38
C ASN A 106 6.33 17.67 8.11
N ILE A 107 5.47 16.68 8.24
CA ILE A 107 5.78 15.26 8.11
C ILE A 107 5.01 14.70 6.91
N ILE A 108 5.73 14.06 6.00
CA ILE A 108 5.14 13.43 4.82
C ILE A 108 5.30 11.90 4.87
N TYR A 109 4.23 11.17 4.56
CA TYR A 109 4.23 9.71 4.50
C TYR A 109 4.03 9.19 3.07
N PHE A 110 4.94 8.32 2.64
CA PHE A 110 4.93 7.71 1.32
C PHE A 110 4.26 6.34 1.34
N HIS A 111 3.00 6.31 0.88
CA HIS A 111 2.31 5.07 0.48
C HIS A 111 2.84 4.56 -0.87
N GLU A 112 3.05 5.49 -1.79
CA GLU A 112 3.53 5.23 -3.13
C GLU A 112 4.51 6.29 -3.64
N ASN A 113 5.37 5.84 -4.55
CA ASN A 113 6.39 6.64 -5.20
C ASN A 113 6.11 6.71 -6.71
N GLN A 114 6.10 7.93 -7.27
CA GLN A 114 5.82 8.19 -8.68
C GLN A 114 7.09 8.18 -9.55
N LEU A 115 8.28 8.18 -8.95
CA LEU A 115 9.59 8.15 -9.61
C LEU A 115 9.92 6.78 -10.22
N ASP A 116 9.20 5.72 -9.84
CA ASP A 116 9.38 4.35 -10.37
C ASP A 116 8.07 3.69 -10.86
N TYR A 117 6.94 4.41 -10.84
CA TYR A 117 5.65 3.83 -11.21
C TYR A 117 5.62 3.46 -12.72
N PRO A 118 5.18 2.23 -13.09
CA PRO A 118 5.13 1.79 -14.47
C PRO A 118 4.05 2.56 -15.25
N VAL A 119 4.44 3.24 -16.33
CA VAL A 119 3.52 3.82 -17.32
C VAL A 119 3.38 2.86 -18.48
N GLN A 120 2.13 2.45 -18.81
CA GLN A 120 1.83 1.52 -19.91
C GLN A 120 2.25 2.06 -21.28
N GLU A 121 2.18 3.38 -21.47
CA GLU A 121 2.74 4.06 -22.63
C GLU A 121 3.67 5.19 -22.17
N ILE A 122 4.94 5.14 -22.56
CA ILE A 122 5.95 6.19 -22.34
C ILE A 122 5.69 7.39 -23.28
N LYS A 123 4.44 7.68 -23.64
CA LYS A 123 4.09 8.85 -24.43
C LYS A 123 3.84 10.00 -23.45
N GLN A 124 4.95 10.67 -23.13
CA GLN A 124 5.10 11.72 -22.12
C GLN A 124 4.77 11.25 -20.70
N ARG A 125 5.75 10.63 -20.03
CA ARG A 125 5.70 10.49 -18.58
C ARG A 125 5.44 11.87 -18.00
N ASP A 126 4.34 12.02 -17.26
CA ASP A 126 4.05 13.26 -16.60
C ASP A 126 5.08 13.48 -15.49
N ILE A 127 6.12 14.26 -15.83
CA ILE A 127 7.20 14.63 -14.93
C ILE A 127 6.68 15.40 -13.72
N GLN A 128 5.47 15.96 -13.79
CA GLN A 128 4.89 16.72 -12.70
C GLN A 128 4.71 15.87 -11.45
N TYR A 129 4.32 14.59 -11.53
CA TYR A 129 4.13 13.80 -10.31
C TYR A 129 5.44 13.49 -9.58
N PRO A 130 6.49 12.97 -10.25
CA PRO A 130 7.79 12.82 -9.60
C PRO A 130 8.38 14.15 -9.11
N TYR A 131 8.20 15.23 -9.88
CA TYR A 131 8.65 16.56 -9.49
C TYR A 131 7.94 17.06 -8.23
N ASN A 132 6.60 16.94 -8.17
CA ASN A 132 5.82 17.32 -7.00
C ASN A 132 6.26 16.55 -5.75
N GLN A 133 6.52 15.25 -5.86
CA GLN A 133 7.02 14.46 -4.72
C GLN A 133 8.42 14.92 -4.28
N ILE A 134 9.33 15.22 -5.21
CA ILE A 134 10.65 15.78 -4.87
C ILE A 134 10.50 17.13 -4.17
N MET A 135 9.66 18.02 -4.68
CA MET A 135 9.40 19.33 -4.07
C MET A 135 8.78 19.20 -2.68
N SER A 136 7.79 18.33 -2.51
CA SER A 136 7.19 18.01 -1.21
C SER A 136 8.22 17.47 -0.22
N CYS A 137 9.09 16.56 -0.66
CA CYS A 137 10.20 16.07 0.15
C CYS A 137 11.09 17.22 0.59
N LEU A 138 11.52 18.11 -0.31
CA LEU A 138 12.38 19.24 0.01
C LEU A 138 11.74 20.22 1.01
N ALA A 139 10.42 20.41 0.94
CA ALA A 139 9.68 21.28 1.84
C ALA A 139 9.34 20.64 3.22
N ALA A 140 9.35 19.31 3.32
CA ALA A 140 9.07 18.60 4.57
C ALA A 140 10.26 18.65 5.56
N ASP A 141 9.94 18.64 6.85
CA ASP A 141 10.91 18.48 7.94
C ASP A 141 11.28 17.01 8.14
N GLU A 142 10.33 16.10 7.90
CA GLU A 142 10.52 14.66 8.05
C GLU A 142 9.80 13.87 6.97
N ILE A 143 10.47 12.86 6.43
CA ILE A 143 9.96 12.02 5.34
C ILE A 143 9.92 10.58 5.82
N ILE A 144 8.75 9.96 5.73
CA ILE A 144 8.53 8.60 6.18
C ILE A 144 8.15 7.73 4.99
N PHE A 145 8.94 6.68 4.74
CA PHE A 145 8.64 5.67 3.74
C PHE A 145 8.06 4.41 4.40
N ASN A 146 7.09 3.80 3.72
CA ASN A 146 6.47 2.54 4.17
C ASN A 146 7.37 1.30 4.04
N SER A 147 8.56 1.41 3.43
CA SER A 147 9.57 0.35 3.35
C SER A 147 10.95 0.91 3.00
N CYS A 148 12.02 0.14 3.29
CA CYS A 148 13.36 0.46 2.80
C CYS A 148 13.40 0.44 1.27
N TYR A 149 12.74 -0.55 0.64
CA TYR A 149 12.60 -0.64 -0.80
C TYR A 149 12.03 0.65 -1.42
N ASN A 150 10.91 1.16 -0.87
CA ASN A 150 10.30 2.40 -1.38
C ASN A 150 11.22 3.61 -1.23
N LYS A 151 11.91 3.73 -0.08
CA LYS A 151 12.91 4.78 0.15
C LYS A 151 14.05 4.71 -0.86
N ASP A 152 14.66 3.54 -1.01
CA ASP A 152 15.87 3.37 -1.82
C ASP A 152 15.58 3.54 -3.32
N ILE A 153 14.42 3.05 -3.79
CA ILE A 153 13.99 3.25 -5.17
C ILE A 153 13.56 4.69 -5.45
N PHE A 154 13.03 5.41 -4.46
CA PHE A 154 12.78 6.86 -4.56
C PHE A 154 14.10 7.61 -4.74
N LEU A 155 15.02 7.47 -3.79
CA LEU A 155 16.29 8.19 -3.77
C LEU A 155 17.13 7.93 -5.02
N SER A 156 17.26 6.66 -5.43
CA SER A 156 18.04 6.28 -6.61
C SER A 156 17.46 6.81 -7.93
N ASN A 157 16.14 7.06 -7.99
CA ASN A 157 15.48 7.57 -9.19
C ASN A 157 15.41 9.11 -9.27
N ILE A 158 15.70 9.86 -8.20
CA ILE A 158 15.72 11.35 -8.22
C ILE A 158 16.61 11.86 -9.36
N LYS A 159 17.82 11.32 -9.49
CA LYS A 159 18.77 11.72 -10.55
C LYS A 159 18.22 11.51 -11.96
N LYS A 160 17.37 10.50 -12.18
CA LYS A 160 16.73 10.27 -13.49
C LYS A 160 15.71 11.35 -13.81
N VAL A 161 14.91 11.76 -12.82
CA VAL A 161 13.91 12.83 -12.98
C VAL A 161 14.59 14.18 -13.20
N ILE A 162 15.60 14.53 -12.40
CA ILE A 162 16.31 15.80 -12.53
C ILE A 162 17.04 15.93 -13.88
N LYS A 163 17.51 14.82 -14.47
CA LYS A 163 18.09 14.82 -15.82
C LYS A 163 17.11 15.21 -16.93
N MET A 164 15.80 15.14 -16.68
CA MET A 164 14.78 15.60 -17.63
C MET A 164 14.63 17.13 -17.63
N ILE A 165 15.13 17.83 -16.60
CA ILE A 165 15.18 19.30 -16.58
C ILE A 165 16.19 19.78 -17.65
N PRO A 166 15.82 20.72 -18.53
CA PRO A 166 16.68 21.14 -19.65
C PRO A 166 18.04 21.71 -19.22
N ASP A 167 18.07 22.57 -18.19
CA ASP A 167 19.27 23.27 -17.72
C ASP A 167 19.23 23.51 -16.19
N TYR A 168 20.35 23.94 -15.59
CA TYR A 168 20.51 24.28 -14.17
C TYR A 168 20.02 23.18 -13.21
N ARG A 169 20.54 21.96 -13.41
CA ARG A 169 20.15 20.79 -12.63
C ARG A 169 20.72 20.85 -11.20
N PRO A 170 19.87 20.88 -10.16
CA PRO A 170 20.35 20.79 -8.79
C PRO A 170 21.06 19.45 -8.55
N LYS A 171 22.13 19.48 -7.77
CA LYS A 171 22.91 18.30 -7.39
C LYS A 171 22.51 17.84 -5.99
N ASP A 172 22.82 16.58 -5.71
CA ASP A 172 22.79 16.02 -4.35
C ASP A 172 21.44 16.08 -3.63
N LEU A 173 20.33 16.26 -4.38
CA LEU A 173 18.98 16.23 -3.83
C LEU A 173 18.65 14.91 -3.13
N ASP A 174 19.22 13.80 -3.62
CA ASP A 174 19.12 12.49 -2.98
C ASP A 174 19.74 12.49 -1.58
N LEU A 175 20.86 13.17 -1.37
CA LEU A 175 21.50 13.27 -0.05
C LEU A 175 20.68 14.13 0.90
N VAL A 176 20.21 15.29 0.43
CA VAL A 176 19.37 16.22 1.23
C VAL A 176 18.06 15.54 1.66
N ILE A 177 17.43 14.79 0.75
CA ILE A 177 16.19 14.07 1.06
C ILE A 177 16.49 12.89 1.98
N ALA A 178 17.58 12.15 1.76
CA ALA A 178 17.95 11.02 2.59
C ALA A 178 18.19 11.38 4.06
N GLU A 179 18.77 12.56 4.34
CA GLU A 179 19.08 13.03 5.70
C GLU A 179 17.83 13.13 6.60
N LYS A 180 16.70 13.55 6.03
CA LYS A 180 15.41 13.65 6.71
C LYS A 180 14.48 12.45 6.50
N SER A 181 14.97 11.41 5.85
CA SER A 181 14.18 10.22 5.52
C SER A 181 14.35 9.12 6.55
N ARG A 182 13.24 8.56 7.03
CA ARG A 182 13.19 7.34 7.83
C ARG A 182 12.19 6.34 7.26
N VAL A 183 12.27 5.10 7.72
CA VAL A 183 11.32 4.05 7.36
C VAL A 183 10.45 3.76 8.57
N LEU A 184 9.14 3.83 8.39
CA LEU A 184 8.16 3.27 9.32
C LEU A 184 7.15 2.49 8.50
N TYR A 185 7.08 1.19 8.77
CA TYR A 185 6.19 0.28 8.08
C TYR A 185 4.72 0.66 8.24
N PHE A 186 3.91 0.25 7.26
CA PHE A 186 2.47 0.47 7.32
C PHE A 186 1.86 -0.41 8.43
N PRO A 187 1.17 0.18 9.42
CA PRO A 187 0.53 -0.57 10.50
C PRO A 187 -0.68 -1.35 9.99
N ILE A 188 -0.72 -2.66 10.26
CA ILE A 188 -1.84 -3.53 9.86
C ILE A 188 -2.67 -3.89 11.10
N GLU A 189 -3.99 -3.66 11.03
CA GLU A 189 -4.94 -4.19 12.01
C GLU A 189 -5.29 -5.64 11.63
N PHE A 190 -4.57 -6.59 12.25
CA PHE A 190 -4.85 -8.01 12.11
C PHE A 190 -6.08 -8.40 12.96
N PRO A 191 -7.09 -9.06 12.40
CA PRO A 191 -8.26 -9.50 13.16
C PRO A 191 -7.96 -10.79 13.95
N ILE A 192 -8.90 -11.21 14.78
CA ILE A 192 -8.87 -12.58 15.32
C ILE A 192 -9.32 -13.53 14.20
N CYS A 193 -8.39 -14.34 13.68
CA CYS A 193 -8.69 -15.36 12.65
C CYS A 193 -8.75 -16.75 13.26
N CYS A 194 -9.79 -17.51 12.91
CA CYS A 194 -9.84 -18.95 13.12
C CYS A 194 -9.17 -19.64 11.93
N ARG A 195 -7.98 -20.21 12.14
CA ARG A 195 -7.29 -20.98 11.09
C ARG A 195 -8.01 -22.30 10.85
N LYS A 196 -8.21 -22.67 9.58
CA LYS A 196 -8.76 -23.98 9.23
C LYS A 196 -7.79 -25.07 9.68
N ILE A 197 -8.33 -26.12 10.29
CA ILE A 197 -7.59 -27.37 10.53
C ILE A 197 -7.72 -28.20 9.25
N TYR A 198 -6.61 -28.38 8.55
CA TYR A 198 -6.56 -29.13 7.30
C TYR A 198 -6.52 -30.63 7.55
N LYS A 199 -7.16 -31.41 6.67
CA LYS A 199 -7.11 -32.87 6.67
C LYS A 199 -6.05 -33.36 5.67
N GLU A 200 -5.57 -34.59 5.85
CA GLU A 200 -4.53 -35.18 4.98
C GLU A 200 -4.92 -35.22 3.49
N ASN A 201 -6.21 -35.34 3.18
CA ASN A 201 -6.72 -35.47 1.81
C ASN A 201 -7.31 -34.17 1.24
N ASP A 202 -7.10 -33.02 1.89
CA ASP A 202 -7.59 -31.75 1.37
C ASP A 202 -6.80 -31.37 0.11
N LYS A 203 -7.48 -30.84 -0.92
CA LYS A 203 -6.82 -30.29 -2.11
C LYS A 203 -6.04 -29.03 -1.75
N LEU A 204 -4.97 -28.75 -2.49
CA LEU A 204 -4.28 -27.46 -2.36
C LEU A 204 -5.26 -26.33 -2.66
N CYS A 205 -5.33 -25.34 -1.78
CA CYS A 205 -6.13 -24.14 -1.99
C CYS A 205 -5.20 -22.93 -2.15
N ILE A 206 -5.24 -22.32 -3.33
CA ILE A 206 -4.36 -21.24 -3.77
C ILE A 206 -5.12 -19.91 -3.73
N ALA A 207 -4.62 -18.95 -2.97
CA ALA A 207 -5.15 -17.60 -2.91
C ALA A 207 -4.36 -16.63 -3.82
N TRP A 208 -5.09 -15.75 -4.51
CA TRP A 208 -4.55 -14.54 -5.13
C TRP A 208 -5.29 -13.32 -4.57
N PRO A 209 -4.75 -12.66 -3.52
CA PRO A 209 -5.45 -11.61 -2.80
C PRO A 209 -5.07 -10.22 -3.31
N HIS A 210 -5.27 -9.95 -4.60
CA HIS A 210 -4.85 -8.70 -5.21
C HIS A 210 -6.00 -8.02 -5.95
N ARG A 211 -5.97 -6.68 -5.99
CA ARG A 211 -6.88 -5.90 -6.84
C ARG A 211 -6.75 -6.34 -8.29
N TRP A 212 -7.85 -6.31 -9.03
CA TRP A 212 -7.89 -6.81 -10.40
C TRP A 212 -7.33 -5.79 -11.38
N GLU A 213 -6.02 -5.58 -11.29
CA GLU A 213 -5.28 -4.58 -12.07
C GLU A 213 -4.05 -5.22 -12.72
N PHE A 214 -3.58 -4.63 -13.82
CA PHE A 214 -2.47 -5.18 -14.60
C PHE A 214 -1.15 -5.23 -13.83
N ASP A 215 -0.90 -4.23 -12.97
CA ASP A 215 0.32 -4.14 -12.17
C ASP A 215 0.40 -5.23 -11.10
N LYS A 216 -0.71 -5.90 -10.76
CA LYS A 216 -0.72 -7.07 -9.87
C LYS A 216 -0.39 -8.39 -10.57
N GLY A 217 -0.15 -8.33 -11.89
CA GLY A 217 0.33 -9.46 -12.68
C GLY A 217 -0.63 -10.65 -12.81
N PRO A 218 -1.95 -10.46 -13.01
CA PRO A 218 -2.88 -11.59 -13.12
C PRO A 218 -2.57 -12.50 -14.31
N ASP A 219 -2.03 -11.96 -15.43
CA ASP A 219 -1.62 -12.76 -16.58
C ASP A 219 -0.61 -13.85 -16.20
N ASP A 220 0.41 -13.50 -15.43
CA ASP A 220 1.47 -14.42 -15.06
C ASP A 220 0.99 -15.45 -14.04
N PHE A 221 0.09 -15.04 -13.13
CA PHE A 221 -0.56 -15.94 -12.18
C PHE A 221 -1.42 -17.00 -12.89
N PHE A 222 -2.35 -16.57 -13.76
CA PHE A 222 -3.26 -17.49 -14.43
C PHE A 222 -2.57 -18.37 -15.46
N LYS A 223 -1.50 -17.91 -16.14
CA LYS A 223 -0.68 -18.78 -17.00
C LYS A 223 -0.14 -19.98 -16.24
N VAL A 224 0.36 -19.79 -15.02
CA VAL A 224 0.85 -20.89 -14.18
C VAL A 224 -0.30 -21.83 -13.81
N LEU A 225 -1.46 -21.30 -13.43
CA LEU A 225 -2.61 -22.14 -13.07
C LEU A 225 -3.18 -22.92 -14.26
N PHE A 226 -3.23 -22.34 -15.45
CA PHE A 226 -3.63 -23.04 -16.67
C PHE A 226 -2.70 -24.21 -16.97
N LYS A 227 -1.39 -24.02 -16.75
CA LYS A 227 -0.40 -25.08 -16.90
C LYS A 227 -0.58 -26.18 -15.84
N LEU A 228 -0.80 -25.84 -14.58
CA LEU A 228 -1.11 -26.84 -13.54
C LEU A 228 -2.32 -27.69 -13.93
N LYS A 229 -3.40 -27.04 -14.41
CA LYS A 229 -4.59 -27.73 -14.88
C LYS A 229 -4.33 -28.62 -16.10
N SER A 230 -3.59 -28.13 -17.10
CA SER A 230 -3.26 -28.93 -18.30
C SER A 230 -2.43 -30.17 -17.97
N ASP A 231 -1.58 -30.06 -16.94
CA ASP A 231 -0.70 -31.13 -16.49
C ASP A 231 -1.41 -32.09 -15.51
N GLY A 232 -2.70 -31.86 -15.23
CA GLY A 232 -3.56 -32.79 -14.49
C GLY A 232 -3.60 -32.58 -12.98
N PHE A 233 -2.97 -31.53 -12.44
CA PHE A 233 -3.00 -31.24 -11.01
C PHE A 233 -4.39 -30.79 -10.55
N GLN A 234 -4.81 -31.27 -9.38
CA GLN A 234 -6.05 -30.86 -8.74
C GLN A 234 -5.78 -29.80 -7.66
N PHE A 235 -6.48 -28.68 -7.74
CA PHE A 235 -6.39 -27.61 -6.75
C PHE A 235 -7.72 -26.85 -6.66
N GLU A 236 -7.82 -26.06 -5.61
CA GLU A 236 -8.87 -25.07 -5.33
C GLU A 236 -8.28 -23.67 -5.46
N LEU A 237 -9.11 -22.72 -5.87
CA LEU A 237 -8.70 -21.37 -6.21
C LEU A 237 -9.60 -20.34 -5.54
N VAL A 238 -8.97 -19.39 -4.84
CA VAL A 238 -9.59 -18.22 -4.23
C VAL A 238 -8.97 -16.97 -4.83
N VAL A 239 -9.73 -16.27 -5.68
CA VAL A 239 -9.31 -14.99 -6.26
C VAL A 239 -10.08 -13.89 -5.56
N LEU A 240 -9.38 -13.13 -4.73
CA LEU A 240 -9.92 -12.03 -3.93
C LEU A 240 -9.44 -10.70 -4.50
N GLY A 241 -10.30 -9.67 -4.45
CA GLY A 241 -9.86 -8.30 -4.74
C GLY A 241 -10.94 -7.42 -5.32
N GLU A 242 -10.83 -6.12 -5.07
CA GLU A 242 -11.69 -5.09 -5.65
C GLU A 242 -11.52 -5.02 -7.18
N VAL A 243 -12.65 -4.72 -7.83
CA VAL A 243 -12.75 -4.49 -9.28
C VAL A 243 -12.84 -2.98 -9.53
N PHE A 244 -11.93 -2.46 -10.35
CA PHE A 244 -11.90 -1.06 -10.75
C PHE A 244 -12.40 -0.87 -12.19
N THR A 245 -12.11 0.28 -12.78
CA THR A 245 -12.64 0.68 -14.09
C THR A 245 -12.20 -0.24 -15.23
N GLU A 246 -10.96 -0.76 -15.19
CA GLU A 246 -10.44 -1.66 -16.20
C GLU A 246 -10.15 -3.03 -15.59
N VAL A 247 -10.80 -4.06 -16.12
CA VAL A 247 -10.58 -5.46 -15.72
C VAL A 247 -9.71 -6.14 -16.77
N PRO A 248 -8.56 -6.73 -16.37
CA PRO A 248 -7.73 -7.50 -17.27
C PRO A 248 -8.52 -8.64 -17.93
N LYS A 249 -8.40 -8.78 -19.26
CA LYS A 249 -9.14 -9.79 -20.04
C LYS A 249 -8.91 -11.22 -19.52
N ILE A 250 -7.72 -11.48 -18.99
CA ILE A 250 -7.35 -12.77 -18.40
C ILE A 250 -8.28 -13.18 -17.24
N MET A 251 -8.88 -12.23 -16.50
CA MET A 251 -9.80 -12.55 -15.41
C MET A 251 -11.04 -13.31 -15.92
N GLN A 252 -11.60 -12.87 -17.04
CA GLN A 252 -12.77 -13.51 -17.65
C GLN A 252 -12.41 -14.89 -18.21
N GLN A 253 -11.28 -14.98 -18.92
CA GLN A 253 -10.77 -16.25 -19.45
C GLN A 253 -10.50 -17.26 -18.32
N ALA A 254 -9.89 -16.81 -17.23
CA ALA A 254 -9.61 -17.65 -16.07
C ALA A 254 -10.89 -18.16 -15.40
N LYS A 255 -11.92 -17.30 -15.29
CA LYS A 255 -13.22 -17.70 -14.73
C LYS A 255 -13.88 -18.84 -15.51
N GLU A 256 -13.70 -18.86 -16.84
CA GLU A 256 -14.22 -19.93 -17.70
C GLU A 256 -13.36 -21.19 -17.65
N ILE A 257 -12.04 -21.04 -17.82
CA ILE A 257 -11.09 -22.17 -17.88
C ILE A 257 -10.99 -22.88 -16.53
N LEU A 258 -10.97 -22.13 -15.42
CA LEU A 258 -10.77 -22.65 -14.05
C LEU A 258 -12.07 -22.78 -13.25
N LYS A 259 -13.23 -22.84 -13.93
CA LYS A 259 -14.55 -22.86 -13.29
C LYS A 259 -14.71 -23.94 -12.21
N ASN A 260 -14.08 -25.10 -12.38
CA ASN A 260 -14.22 -26.23 -11.46
C ASN A 260 -13.27 -26.15 -10.26
N GLU A 261 -12.23 -25.32 -10.36
CA GLU A 261 -11.22 -25.10 -9.34
C GLU A 261 -11.57 -23.87 -8.48
N ILE A 262 -12.34 -22.93 -9.01
CA ILE A 262 -12.75 -21.71 -8.30
C ILE A 262 -13.72 -22.02 -7.17
N ILE A 263 -13.28 -21.71 -5.95
CA ILE A 263 -14.12 -21.66 -4.74
C ILE A 263 -14.65 -20.26 -4.51
N HIS A 264 -13.82 -19.24 -4.78
CA HIS A 264 -14.19 -17.84 -4.67
C HIS A 264 -13.56 -17.00 -5.78
N PHE A 265 -14.31 -16.03 -6.31
CA PHE A 265 -13.85 -15.16 -7.40
C PHE A 265 -14.53 -13.80 -7.37
N GLY A 266 -13.95 -12.85 -6.65
CA GLY A 266 -14.48 -11.49 -6.57
C GLY A 266 -14.03 -10.71 -5.34
N HIS A 267 -14.61 -9.53 -5.21
CA HIS A 267 -14.44 -8.67 -4.04
C HIS A 267 -15.30 -9.17 -2.88
N GLU A 268 -14.77 -9.04 -1.67
CA GLU A 268 -15.50 -9.23 -0.41
C GLU A 268 -15.70 -7.87 0.25
N GLU A 269 -16.95 -7.44 0.38
CA GLU A 269 -17.29 -6.14 1.01
C GLU A 269 -17.08 -6.18 2.52
N VAL A 270 -17.26 -7.35 3.13
CA VAL A 270 -17.10 -7.57 4.57
C VAL A 270 -15.69 -8.06 4.84
N LYS A 271 -14.92 -7.28 5.60
CA LYS A 271 -13.51 -7.59 5.91
C LYS A 271 -13.33 -8.98 6.53
N ASN A 272 -14.26 -9.41 7.39
CA ASN A 272 -14.20 -10.74 8.00
C ASN A 272 -14.36 -11.89 6.99
N ASP A 273 -15.15 -11.70 5.94
CA ASP A 273 -15.36 -12.71 4.90
C ASP A 273 -14.10 -12.86 4.04
N TYR A 274 -13.43 -11.73 3.74
CA TYR A 274 -12.09 -11.73 3.13
C TYR A 274 -11.07 -12.54 3.95
N PHE A 275 -10.99 -12.30 5.26
CA PHE A 275 -10.07 -13.05 6.14
C PHE A 275 -10.47 -14.52 6.31
N SER A 276 -11.76 -14.82 6.29
CA SER A 276 -12.27 -16.20 6.31
C SER A 276 -11.86 -16.95 5.05
N ALA A 277 -12.02 -16.34 3.87
CA ALA A 277 -11.58 -16.91 2.60
C ALA A 277 -10.06 -17.20 2.61
N LEU A 278 -9.24 -16.25 3.08
CA LEU A 278 -7.80 -16.45 3.24
C LEU A 278 -7.46 -17.56 4.24
N SER A 279 -8.16 -17.65 5.36
CA SER A 279 -7.92 -18.65 6.41
C SER A 279 -8.24 -20.08 5.98
N ASN A 280 -8.90 -20.24 4.82
CA ASN A 280 -9.17 -21.53 4.17
C ASN A 280 -8.12 -21.90 3.11
N CYS A 281 -7.15 -21.04 2.82
CA CYS A 281 -6.14 -21.24 1.78
C CYS A 281 -4.81 -21.74 2.35
N HIS A 282 -4.13 -22.61 1.60
CA HIS A 282 -2.83 -23.15 1.98
C HIS A 282 -1.69 -22.22 1.60
N VAL A 283 -1.80 -21.61 0.42
CA VAL A 283 -0.77 -20.79 -0.21
C VAL A 283 -1.40 -19.51 -0.71
N ALA A 284 -0.71 -18.38 -0.53
CA ALA A 284 -1.05 -17.13 -1.17
C ALA A 284 0.05 -16.76 -2.16
N VAL A 285 -0.34 -16.34 -3.35
CA VAL A 285 0.58 -16.04 -4.45
C VAL A 285 0.50 -14.56 -4.79
N SER A 286 1.65 -13.91 -4.92
CA SER A 286 1.78 -12.65 -5.62
C SER A 286 2.58 -12.83 -6.89
N THR A 287 2.09 -12.24 -7.98
CA THR A 287 2.82 -12.05 -9.24
C THR A 287 2.97 -10.56 -9.56
N SER A 288 2.78 -9.71 -8.55
CA SER A 288 2.75 -8.25 -8.68
C SER A 288 3.98 -7.73 -9.41
N LYS A 289 3.78 -6.96 -10.47
CA LYS A 289 4.79 -6.20 -11.22
C LYS A 289 5.19 -4.93 -10.48
N HIS A 290 4.32 -4.44 -9.58
CA HIS A 290 4.58 -3.27 -8.74
C HIS A 290 3.96 -3.43 -7.34
N GLU A 291 4.76 -3.16 -6.31
CA GLU A 291 4.36 -3.26 -4.89
C GLU A 291 5.38 -2.53 -3.99
N TYR A 292 4.91 -1.68 -3.09
CA TYR A 292 5.75 -0.94 -2.15
C TYR A 292 5.70 -1.49 -0.72
N PHE A 293 4.67 -2.26 -0.35
CA PHE A 293 4.59 -2.87 0.97
C PHE A 293 3.93 -4.26 1.00
N GLY A 294 2.84 -4.50 0.27
CA GLY A 294 2.25 -5.84 0.16
C GLY A 294 1.34 -6.24 1.33
N VAL A 295 0.48 -5.33 1.80
CA VAL A 295 -0.49 -5.55 2.90
C VAL A 295 -1.28 -6.86 2.73
N ALA A 296 -1.83 -7.11 1.54
CA ALA A 296 -2.65 -8.31 1.31
C ALA A 296 -1.87 -9.63 1.46
N MET A 297 -0.57 -9.62 1.13
CA MET A 297 0.27 -10.79 1.36
C MET A 297 0.56 -10.97 2.85
N LEU A 298 0.80 -9.90 3.61
CA LEU A 298 0.96 -9.97 5.07
C LEU A 298 -0.31 -10.48 5.76
N GLU A 299 -1.48 -10.01 5.34
CA GLU A 299 -2.79 -10.49 5.78
C GLU A 299 -2.99 -11.99 5.50
N ALA A 300 -2.66 -12.45 4.28
CA ALA A 300 -2.75 -13.86 3.93
C ALA A 300 -1.83 -14.74 4.80
N VAL A 301 -0.62 -14.29 5.06
CA VAL A 301 0.33 -15.04 5.89
C VAL A 301 -0.09 -15.05 7.36
N TYR A 302 -0.71 -13.97 7.84
CA TYR A 302 -1.34 -13.92 9.16
C TYR A 302 -2.48 -14.96 9.28
N CYS A 303 -3.31 -15.09 8.23
CA CYS A 303 -4.36 -16.10 8.10
C CYS A 303 -3.86 -17.55 8.01
N GLY A 304 -2.55 -17.77 7.82
CA GLY A 304 -1.95 -19.10 7.79
C GLY A 304 -1.51 -19.58 6.41
N CYS A 305 -1.60 -18.74 5.37
CA CYS A 305 -1.09 -19.09 4.05
C CYS A 305 0.44 -19.08 4.04
N PHE A 306 1.05 -20.03 3.32
CA PHE A 306 2.44 -19.89 2.89
C PHE A 306 2.54 -18.84 1.77
N PRO A 307 3.39 -17.80 1.87
CA PRO A 307 3.52 -16.82 0.80
C PRO A 307 4.47 -17.33 -0.30
N LEU A 308 4.03 -17.25 -1.55
CA LEU A 308 4.87 -17.33 -2.74
C LEU A 308 4.87 -15.95 -3.42
N VAL A 309 6.02 -15.27 -3.37
CA VAL A 309 6.17 -13.90 -3.84
C VAL A 309 7.41 -13.77 -4.73
N PRO A 310 7.46 -12.82 -5.68
CA PRO A 310 8.60 -12.73 -6.59
C PRO A 310 9.83 -12.15 -5.88
N ARG A 311 11.04 -12.56 -6.28
CA ARG A 311 12.34 -12.06 -5.80
C ARG A 311 12.64 -10.65 -6.35
N ARG A 312 11.75 -9.70 -6.08
CA ARG A 312 11.84 -8.28 -6.50
C ARG A 312 10.84 -7.46 -5.70
N LEU A 313 10.84 -6.14 -5.90
CA LEU A 313 9.99 -5.21 -5.16
C LEU A 313 10.33 -5.23 -3.66
N VAL A 314 9.36 -4.92 -2.80
CA VAL A 314 9.51 -4.99 -1.34
C VAL A 314 9.60 -6.43 -0.80
N TYR A 315 9.28 -7.45 -1.61
CA TYR A 315 9.12 -8.80 -1.09
C TYR A 315 10.40 -9.41 -0.45
N PRO A 316 11.61 -9.22 -0.98
CA PRO A 316 12.84 -9.68 -0.33
C PRO A 316 13.15 -8.95 0.99
N GLU A 317 12.58 -7.76 1.22
CA GLU A 317 12.70 -7.06 2.50
C GLU A 317 11.82 -7.70 3.58
N ILE A 318 10.64 -8.18 3.19
CA ILE A 318 9.61 -8.68 4.12
C ILE A 318 9.70 -10.19 4.33
N TYR A 319 10.00 -10.94 3.28
CA TYR A 319 9.87 -12.40 3.27
C TYR A 319 11.25 -13.08 3.11
N PRO A 320 11.51 -14.17 3.86
CA PRO A 320 12.76 -14.91 3.72
C PRO A 320 12.83 -15.62 2.37
N ASP A 321 14.03 -15.99 1.95
CA ASP A 321 14.32 -16.57 0.63
C ASP A 321 13.42 -17.74 0.23
N LYS A 322 13.03 -18.58 1.19
CA LYS A 322 12.13 -19.72 0.93
C LYS A 322 10.75 -19.31 0.44
N CYS A 323 10.33 -18.06 0.56
CA CYS A 323 9.05 -17.55 0.05
C CYS A 323 9.21 -16.93 -1.35
N LEU A 324 10.44 -16.69 -1.78
CA LEU A 324 10.75 -15.98 -3.01
C LEU A 324 10.81 -16.97 -4.19
N PHE A 325 10.35 -16.53 -5.36
CA PHE A 325 10.58 -17.21 -6.64
C PHE A 325 11.17 -16.21 -7.66
N SER A 326 12.00 -16.72 -8.56
CA SER A 326 12.77 -15.91 -9.51
C SER A 326 12.06 -15.77 -10.86
N ASP A 327 11.29 -16.79 -11.25
CA ASP A 327 10.54 -16.84 -12.51
C ASP A 327 9.27 -17.70 -12.38
N LEU A 328 8.48 -17.76 -13.47
CA LEU A 328 7.21 -18.50 -13.49
C LEU A 328 7.39 -20.02 -13.49
N GLU A 329 8.55 -20.53 -13.95
CA GLU A 329 8.84 -21.96 -13.92
C GLU A 329 9.10 -22.43 -12.48
N GLU A 330 9.83 -21.62 -11.69
CA GLU A 330 10.00 -21.86 -10.26
C GLU A 330 8.66 -21.79 -9.52
N LEU A 331 7.84 -20.77 -9.79
CA LEU A 331 6.49 -20.67 -9.20
C LEU A 331 5.63 -21.90 -9.55
N TYR A 332 5.63 -22.33 -10.81
CA TYR A 332 4.91 -23.51 -11.26
C TYR A 332 5.37 -24.77 -10.53
N LYS A 333 6.69 -25.03 -10.47
CA LYS A 333 7.24 -26.23 -9.80
C LYS A 333 6.84 -26.30 -8.34
N ARG A 334 6.90 -25.17 -7.63
CA ARG A 334 6.53 -25.10 -6.21
C ARG A 334 5.05 -25.34 -5.99
N LEU A 335 4.19 -24.79 -6.85
CA LEU A 335 2.75 -25.06 -6.77
C LEU A 335 2.42 -26.50 -7.14
N ALA A 336 3.10 -27.10 -8.12
CA ALA A 336 2.96 -28.50 -8.48
C ALA A 336 3.32 -29.43 -7.29
N GLU A 337 4.46 -29.18 -6.64
CA GLU A 337 4.86 -29.91 -5.42
C GLU A 337 3.79 -29.80 -4.31
N TYR A 338 3.22 -28.62 -4.12
CA TYR A 338 2.15 -28.42 -3.15
C TYR A 338 0.81 -29.01 -3.57
N CYS A 339 0.53 -29.18 -4.87
CA CYS A 339 -0.65 -29.91 -5.34
C CYS A 339 -0.56 -31.40 -4.97
N ASP A 340 0.63 -32.00 -5.09
CA ASP A 340 0.88 -33.39 -4.71
C ASP A 340 0.88 -33.58 -3.19
N SER A 341 1.34 -32.58 -2.43
CA SER A 341 1.40 -32.62 -0.98
C SER A 341 1.05 -31.27 -0.32
N PRO A 342 -0.25 -30.94 -0.17
CA PRO A 342 -0.70 -29.67 0.41
C PRO A 342 -0.22 -29.45 1.85
N GLN A 343 -0.01 -30.53 2.60
CA GLN A 343 0.55 -30.50 3.96
C GLN A 343 1.97 -29.91 4.01
N THR A 344 2.74 -30.02 2.91
CA THR A 344 4.07 -29.44 2.83
C THR A 344 4.02 -27.90 2.87
N ALA A 345 3.00 -27.26 2.29
CA ALA A 345 2.81 -25.82 2.39
C ALA A 345 2.56 -25.37 3.84
N ILE A 346 1.73 -26.13 4.57
CA ILE A 346 1.43 -25.87 5.99
C ILE A 346 2.69 -26.02 6.84
N LYS A 347 3.46 -27.10 6.63
CA LYS A 347 4.72 -27.31 7.33
C LYS A 347 5.71 -26.17 7.05
N ASN A 348 5.90 -25.82 5.78
CA ASN A 348 6.80 -24.74 5.38
C ASN A 348 6.41 -23.38 5.99
N ARG A 349 5.10 -23.17 6.18
CA ARG A 349 4.54 -21.99 6.86
C ARG A 349 4.78 -22.02 8.36
N ASN A 350 4.63 -23.16 9.03
CA ASN A 350 4.91 -23.27 10.46
C ASN A 350 6.41 -23.11 10.75
N ASP A 351 7.26 -23.59 9.84
CA ASP A 351 8.72 -23.45 9.91
C ASP A 351 9.21 -22.05 9.46
N LEU A 352 8.30 -21.14 9.10
CA LEU A 352 8.63 -19.81 8.59
C LEU A 352 9.12 -18.90 9.72
N ASP A 353 10.41 -18.58 9.71
CA ASP A 353 11.01 -17.54 10.55
C ASP A 353 10.61 -16.16 10.00
N LEU A 354 9.37 -15.77 10.31
CA LEU A 354 8.80 -14.47 9.97
C LEU A 354 7.95 -13.99 11.13
N ASN A 355 8.43 -12.96 11.83
CA ASN A 355 7.65 -12.28 12.84
C ASN A 355 6.65 -11.32 12.19
N ILE A 356 5.42 -11.77 11.95
CA ILE A 356 4.37 -10.97 11.30
C ILE A 356 3.87 -9.85 12.23
N GLU A 357 3.89 -10.09 13.54
CA GLU A 357 3.43 -9.14 14.55
C GLU A 357 4.24 -7.84 14.51
N GLN A 358 5.48 -7.84 14.00
CA GLN A 358 6.24 -6.59 13.83
C GLN A 358 5.54 -5.57 12.92
N TYR A 359 4.64 -6.03 12.04
CA TYR A 359 3.85 -5.20 11.14
C TYR A 359 2.47 -4.81 11.71
N SER A 360 2.16 -5.23 12.93
CA SER A 360 0.87 -4.95 13.56
C SER A 360 0.73 -3.48 13.95
N ALA A 361 -0.51 -2.99 13.94
CA ALA A 361 -0.82 -1.65 14.42
C ALA A 361 -0.43 -1.47 15.89
N GLU A 362 -0.52 -2.52 16.72
CA GLU A 362 -0.10 -2.51 18.12
C GLU A 362 1.38 -2.15 18.27
N ASN A 363 2.24 -2.67 17.41
CA ASN A 363 3.70 -2.45 17.48
C ASN A 363 4.17 -1.19 16.75
N LEU A 364 3.51 -0.84 15.63
CA LEU A 364 3.94 0.28 14.78
C LEU A 364 3.32 1.62 15.17
N VAL A 365 2.05 1.67 15.59
CA VAL A 365 1.40 2.95 15.94
C VAL A 365 2.13 3.71 17.05
N PRO A 366 2.65 3.08 18.12
CA PRO A 366 3.46 3.79 19.11
C PRO A 366 4.66 4.52 18.52
N GLN A 367 5.24 4.04 17.41
CA GLN A 367 6.36 4.69 16.74
C GLN A 367 5.89 5.96 15.99
N PHE A 368 4.71 5.93 15.37
CA PHE A 368 4.09 7.12 14.79
C PHE A 368 3.77 8.17 15.86
N LEU A 369 3.27 7.76 17.02
CA LEU A 369 2.94 8.68 18.11
C LEU A 369 4.18 9.40 18.65
N LYS A 370 5.33 8.72 18.75
CA LYS A 370 6.60 9.33 19.16
C LYS A 370 7.01 10.50 18.28
N ILE A 371 6.73 10.45 16.97
CA ILE A 371 7.03 11.55 16.04
C ILE A 371 6.28 12.84 16.45
N PHE A 372 5.06 12.69 16.98
CA PHE A 372 4.21 13.80 17.44
C PHE A 372 4.46 14.19 18.91
N ASP A 373 5.28 13.43 19.63
CA ASP A 373 5.72 13.75 20.99
C ASP A 373 7.11 14.40 21.00
N ASP A 374 7.93 14.15 19.98
CA ASP A 374 9.27 14.73 19.79
C ASP A 374 9.21 16.20 19.32
N VAL A 375 8.83 17.10 20.23
CA VAL A 375 9.32 18.49 20.29
C VAL A 375 9.39 18.97 21.75
N GLY A 376 10.59 18.93 22.34
CA GLY A 376 11.07 19.93 23.30
C GLY A 376 10.76 19.71 24.78
N VAL A 377 11.55 18.84 25.44
CA VAL A 377 12.24 19.29 26.66
C VAL A 377 13.43 20.10 26.18
N GLU A 378 13.27 21.42 26.13
CA GLU A 378 14.35 22.40 26.29
C GLU A 378 13.91 23.41 27.34
#